data_AF-A0A7S4DB45-F1
#
_entry.id   AF-A0A7S4DB45-F1
#
_cell.length_a   1.000
_cell.length_b   1.000
_cell.length_c   1.000
_cell.angle_alpha   90.00
_cell.angle_beta   90.00
_cell.angle_gamma   90.00
#
_symmetry.space_group_name_H-M   'P 1'
#
loop_
_entity.id
_entity.type
_entity.pdbx_description
1 polymer ?
#
loop_
_entity_poly.entity_id
_entity_poly.type
_entity_poly.pdbx_seq_one_letter_code
_entity_poly.pdbx_strand_id
1 'polypeptide(L)'
;HACSLRPVQPPQVAYRIKYIPHPETGDAWCIYPTYDYTHCVIDSLEDIGYSICTLEFETRRESYYWVLEALGIYRPKVYEFARLNITHTVLSKRKLKKLVVTRRVRNWDDPRMPTISGLRRRGYTADILNRFCLDIG
;
A
#
# COMPACT_ATOMS: atom_id res chain seq x y z
N HIS A 1 -33.43 -14.44 0.57
CA HIS A 1 -32.69 -13.18 0.46
C HIS A 1 -31.38 -13.44 -0.27
N ALA A 2 -31.36 -13.12 -1.57
CA ALA A 2 -30.24 -13.37 -2.46
C ALA A 2 -29.10 -12.38 -2.13
N CYS A 3 -28.07 -12.86 -1.44
CA CYS A 3 -26.79 -12.16 -1.36
C CYS A 3 -26.16 -12.23 -2.76
N SER A 4 -26.00 -11.07 -3.40
CA SER A 4 -25.36 -10.93 -4.70
C SER A 4 -24.03 -11.69 -4.73
N LEU A 5 -23.99 -12.82 -5.46
CA LEU A 5 -22.78 -13.55 -5.75
C LEU A 5 -21.99 -12.73 -6.77
N ARG A 6 -21.14 -11.81 -6.29
CA ARG A 6 -20.07 -11.29 -7.16
C ARG A 6 -19.19 -12.49 -7.54
N PRO A 7 -18.94 -12.72 -8.84
CA PRO A 7 -18.18 -13.88 -9.29
C PRO A 7 -16.78 -13.83 -8.69
N VAL A 8 -16.40 -14.90 -7.98
CA VAL A 8 -15.09 -15.00 -7.33
C VAL A 8 -14.01 -14.86 -8.39
N GLN A 9 -13.24 -13.77 -8.33
CA GLN A 9 -12.36 -13.37 -9.42
C GLN A 9 -10.91 -13.78 -9.13
N PRO A 10 -10.26 -14.60 -9.98
CA PRO A 10 -8.83 -14.88 -9.84
C PRO A 10 -7.99 -13.61 -10.06
N PRO A 11 -6.76 -13.54 -9.51
CA PRO A 11 -5.88 -12.40 -9.75
C PRO A 11 -5.58 -12.25 -11.24
N GLN A 12 -5.61 -11.01 -11.74
CA GLN A 12 -5.42 -10.75 -13.18
C GLN A 12 -4.07 -11.25 -13.71
N VAL A 13 -3.01 -11.11 -12.91
CA VAL A 13 -1.66 -11.60 -13.23
C VAL A 13 -0.94 -11.94 -11.92
N ALA A 14 -0.43 -13.16 -11.76
CA ALA A 14 0.32 -13.55 -10.55
C ALA A 14 1.81 -13.17 -10.62
N TYR A 15 2.47 -13.41 -11.77
CA TYR A 15 3.89 -13.12 -11.99
C TYR A 15 4.13 -12.39 -13.31
N ARG A 16 5.21 -11.62 -13.37
CA ARG A 16 5.71 -10.99 -14.59
C ARG A 16 7.21 -11.24 -14.75
N ILE A 17 7.64 -11.47 -15.98
CA ILE A 17 9.06 -11.58 -16.32
C ILE A 17 9.67 -10.17 -16.34
N LYS A 18 10.79 -9.98 -15.64
CA LYS A 18 11.62 -8.77 -15.69
C LYS A 18 13.08 -9.16 -15.54
N TYR A 19 13.92 -8.73 -16.48
CA TYR A 19 15.37 -8.92 -16.41
C TYR A 19 16.02 -7.70 -15.75
N ILE A 20 15.74 -7.51 -14.47
CA ILE A 20 16.30 -6.41 -13.65
C ILE A 20 16.75 -7.03 -12.32
N PRO A 21 17.97 -6.72 -11.83
CA PRO A 21 18.43 -7.19 -10.52
C PRO A 21 17.53 -6.64 -9.39
N HIS A 22 17.19 -7.49 -8.42
CA HIS A 22 16.48 -7.07 -7.22
C HIS A 22 17.46 -6.56 -6.16
N PRO A 23 17.15 -5.47 -5.42
CA PRO A 23 18.05 -4.94 -4.39
C PRO A 23 18.48 -5.98 -3.33
N GLU A 24 17.58 -6.88 -2.93
CA GLU A 24 17.85 -7.86 -1.87
C GLU A 24 18.34 -9.23 -2.41
N THR A 25 17.93 -9.62 -3.62
CA THR A 25 18.16 -10.99 -4.13
C THR A 25 19.03 -11.02 -5.39
N GLY A 26 19.55 -9.87 -5.82
CA GLY A 26 20.38 -9.73 -7.01
C GLY A 26 19.72 -10.31 -8.25
N ASP A 27 20.49 -11.12 -9.00
CA ASP A 27 20.08 -11.74 -10.26
C ASP A 27 19.47 -13.14 -10.11
N ALA A 28 19.12 -13.54 -8.87
CA ALA A 28 18.59 -14.88 -8.60
C ALA A 28 17.23 -15.14 -9.28
N TRP A 29 16.48 -14.08 -9.61
CA TRP A 29 15.12 -14.18 -10.14
C TRP A 29 14.92 -13.33 -11.39
N CYS A 30 14.30 -13.91 -12.41
CA CYS A 30 13.84 -13.19 -13.61
C CYS A 30 12.30 -13.06 -13.67
N ILE A 31 11.60 -13.61 -12.68
CA ILE A 31 10.14 -13.52 -12.51
C ILE A 31 9.83 -12.88 -11.17
N TYR A 32 8.89 -11.94 -11.18
CA TYR A 32 8.50 -11.18 -9.98
C TYR A 32 6.99 -11.24 -9.80
N PRO A 33 6.52 -11.52 -8.57
CA PRO A 33 5.11 -11.58 -8.30
C PRO A 33 4.48 -10.18 -8.34
N THR A 34 3.17 -10.13 -8.58
CA THR A 34 2.38 -8.91 -8.49
C THR A 34 1.89 -8.68 -7.06
N TYR A 35 1.45 -7.45 -6.79
CA TYR A 35 0.86 -7.07 -5.51
C TYR A 35 -0.34 -7.95 -5.15
N ASP A 36 -1.23 -8.24 -6.10
CA ASP A 36 -2.48 -8.98 -5.82
C ASP A 36 -2.23 -10.42 -5.41
N TYR A 37 -1.13 -11.02 -5.88
CA TYR A 37 -0.72 -12.35 -5.48
C TYR A 37 0.10 -12.37 -4.19
N THR A 38 1.05 -11.43 -4.03
CA THR A 38 1.92 -11.41 -2.84
C THR A 38 1.20 -10.96 -1.58
N HIS A 39 0.35 -9.95 -1.66
CA HIS A 39 -0.23 -9.32 -0.48
C HIS A 39 -1.01 -10.33 0.38
N CYS A 40 -1.88 -11.13 -0.23
CA CYS A 40 -2.65 -12.15 0.49
C CYS A 40 -1.78 -13.28 1.02
N VAL A 41 -0.84 -13.78 0.20
CA VAL A 41 0.03 -14.88 0.60
C VAL A 41 0.92 -14.48 1.77
N ILE A 42 1.50 -13.27 1.74
CA ILE A 42 2.33 -12.77 2.84
C ILE A 42 1.50 -12.58 4.11
N ASP A 43 0.34 -11.94 4.03
CA ASP A 43 -0.54 -11.78 5.20
C ASP A 43 -0.90 -13.14 5.83
N SER A 44 -1.12 -14.16 5.00
CA SER A 44 -1.39 -15.52 5.48
C SER A 44 -0.17 -16.19 6.09
N LEU A 45 1.03 -15.98 5.55
CA LEU A 45 2.27 -16.60 6.06
C LEU A 45 2.77 -15.92 7.33
N GLU A 46 2.45 -14.64 7.52
CA GLU A 46 2.78 -13.85 8.71
C GLU A 46 1.68 -13.90 9.79
N ASP A 47 0.66 -14.75 9.62
CA ASP A 47 -0.47 -14.92 10.54
C ASP A 47 -1.19 -13.59 10.90
N ILE A 48 -1.36 -12.72 9.90
CA ILE A 48 -2.00 -11.42 10.08
C ILE A 48 -3.48 -11.61 10.40
N GLY A 49 -3.90 -11.22 11.61
CA GLY A 49 -5.32 -11.31 12.00
C GLY A 49 -6.21 -10.31 11.25
N TYR A 50 -5.72 -9.09 11.05
CA TYR A 50 -6.45 -7.96 10.47
C TYR A 50 -5.57 -7.21 9.45
N SER A 51 -5.84 -7.42 8.16
CA SER A 51 -5.17 -6.72 7.06
C SER A 51 -5.93 -5.42 6.76
N ILE A 52 -5.33 -4.29 7.11
CA ILE A 52 -5.99 -2.97 7.04
C ILE A 52 -5.41 -2.18 5.85
N CYS A 53 -6.26 -1.84 4.88
CA CYS A 53 -5.85 -1.10 3.68
C CYS A 53 -6.82 0.03 3.32
N THR A 54 -6.51 0.82 2.29
CA THR A 54 -7.41 1.92 1.87
C THR A 54 -8.53 1.43 0.96
N LEU A 55 -9.68 2.13 0.94
CA LEU A 55 -10.85 1.84 0.08
C LEU A 55 -10.53 1.63 -1.42
N GLU A 56 -9.43 2.20 -1.92
CA GLU A 56 -8.97 1.97 -3.30
C GLU A 56 -8.70 0.49 -3.64
N PHE A 57 -8.57 -0.37 -2.63
CA PHE A 57 -8.34 -1.82 -2.78
C PHE A 57 -9.59 -2.67 -2.56
N GLU A 58 -10.76 -2.08 -2.31
CA GLU A 58 -12.00 -2.83 -2.05
C GLU A 58 -12.31 -3.84 -3.17
N THR A 59 -12.14 -3.44 -4.44
CA THR A 59 -12.38 -4.30 -5.60
C THR A 59 -11.41 -5.47 -5.71
N ARG A 60 -10.31 -5.47 -4.94
CA ARG A 60 -9.30 -6.54 -4.93
C ARG A 60 -9.53 -7.58 -3.84
N ARG A 61 -10.51 -7.35 -2.95
CA ARG A 61 -10.80 -8.26 -1.84
C ARG A 61 -11.23 -9.65 -2.32
N GLU A 62 -11.99 -9.70 -3.41
CA GLU A 62 -12.43 -10.97 -3.99
C GLU A 62 -11.25 -11.78 -4.52
N SER A 63 -10.30 -11.15 -5.22
CA SER A 63 -9.09 -11.83 -5.69
C SER A 63 -8.15 -12.21 -4.55
N TYR A 64 -8.08 -11.39 -3.51
CA TYR A 64 -7.34 -11.71 -2.28
C TYR A 64 -7.83 -13.02 -1.68
N TYR A 65 -9.14 -13.16 -1.45
CA TYR A 65 -9.69 -14.37 -0.85
C TYR A 65 -9.65 -15.59 -1.77
N TRP A 66 -9.80 -15.39 -3.08
CA TRP A 66 -9.70 -16.49 -4.04
C TRP A 66 -8.34 -17.18 -3.96
N VAL A 67 -7.24 -16.42 -3.89
CA VAL A 67 -5.88 -16.99 -3.81
C VAL A 67 -5.70 -17.82 -2.54
N LEU A 68 -6.17 -17.31 -1.40
CA LEU A 68 -6.07 -18.01 -0.12
C LEU A 68 -6.85 -19.32 -0.10
N GLU A 69 -8.06 -19.30 -0.66
CA GLU A 69 -8.91 -20.49 -0.81
C GLU A 69 -8.28 -21.51 -1.76
N ALA A 70 -7.77 -21.06 -2.91
CA ALA A 70 -7.12 -21.92 -3.90
C ALA A 70 -5.85 -22.60 -3.36
N LEU A 71 -5.11 -21.92 -2.48
CA LEU A 71 -3.91 -22.46 -1.84
C LEU A 71 -4.21 -23.25 -0.55
N GLY A 72 -5.44 -23.17 -0.02
CA GLY A 72 -5.83 -23.82 1.23
C GLY A 72 -5.07 -23.30 2.45
N ILE A 73 -4.70 -22.01 2.46
CA ILE A 73 -3.91 -21.38 3.53
C ILE A 73 -4.77 -20.48 4.42
N TYR A 74 -4.18 -19.96 5.50
CA TYR A 74 -4.87 -19.11 6.46
C TYR A 74 -5.56 -17.91 5.79
N ARG A 75 -6.71 -17.51 6.32
CA ARG A 75 -7.56 -16.44 5.77
C ARG A 75 -7.64 -15.23 6.70
N PRO A 76 -6.70 -14.27 6.58
CA PRO A 76 -6.76 -12.97 7.24
C PRO A 76 -8.07 -12.23 6.96
N LYS A 77 -8.51 -11.38 7.89
CA LYS A 77 -9.67 -10.51 7.66
C LYS A 77 -9.21 -9.17 7.08
N VAL A 78 -9.75 -8.82 5.91
CA VAL A 78 -9.45 -7.54 5.26
C VAL A 78 -10.45 -6.46 5.68
N TYR A 79 -9.94 -5.30 6.07
CA TYR A 79 -10.71 -4.11 6.40
C TYR A 79 -10.17 -2.89 5.65
N GLU A 80 -11.10 -2.07 5.14
CA GLU A 80 -10.77 -0.89 4.36
C GLU A 80 -11.18 0.39 5.09
N PHE A 81 -10.30 1.39 5.04
CA PHE A 81 -10.57 2.72 5.56
C PHE A 81 -10.38 3.80 4.49
N ALA A 82 -11.01 4.95 4.69
CA ALA A 82 -10.85 6.08 3.79
C ALA A 82 -9.43 6.64 3.90
N ARG A 83 -8.80 6.96 2.75
CA ARG A 83 -7.50 7.63 2.77
C ARG A 83 -7.63 9.04 3.35
N LEU A 84 -6.70 9.41 4.22
CA LEU A 84 -6.52 10.78 4.67
C LEU A 84 -6.23 11.72 3.48
N ASN A 85 -7.07 12.73 3.29
CA ASN A 85 -6.83 13.82 2.33
C ASN A 85 -6.62 15.13 3.10
N ILE A 86 -5.43 15.72 2.95
CA ILE A 86 -5.09 17.01 3.55
C ILE A 86 -5.30 18.10 2.49
N THR A 87 -6.07 19.13 2.82
CA THR A 87 -6.30 20.28 1.93
C THR A 87 -5.01 21.11 1.75
N HIS A 88 -4.92 21.84 0.64
CA HIS A 88 -3.76 22.69 0.29
C HIS A 88 -2.41 21.97 0.15
N THR A 89 -2.40 20.64 0.08
CA THR A 89 -1.19 19.87 -0.22
C THR A 89 -1.48 18.74 -1.19
N VAL A 90 -0.41 18.10 -1.66
CA VAL A 90 -0.48 17.00 -2.62
C VAL A 90 0.16 15.76 -2.01
N LEU A 91 -0.63 14.68 -1.88
CA LEU A 91 -0.17 13.44 -1.24
C LEU A 91 0.34 12.38 -2.23
N SER A 92 0.08 12.54 -3.53
CA SER A 92 0.52 11.57 -4.53
C SER A 92 2.05 11.57 -4.66
N LYS A 93 2.67 10.41 -4.40
CA LYS A 93 4.12 10.17 -4.56
C LYS A 93 4.63 10.61 -5.94
N ARG A 94 3.83 10.42 -7.01
CA ARG A 94 4.18 10.86 -8.37
C ARG A 94 4.31 12.38 -8.47
N LYS A 95 3.35 13.12 -7.90
CA LYS A 95 3.36 14.59 -7.90
C LYS A 95 4.47 15.13 -6.99
N LEU A 96 4.67 14.53 -5.82
CA LEU A 96 5.79 14.86 -4.92
C LEU A 96 7.15 14.63 -5.57
N LYS A 97 7.35 13.50 -6.26
CA LYS A 97 8.57 13.22 -7.03
C LYS A 97 8.81 14.30 -8.09
N LYS A 98 7.76 14.78 -8.77
CA LYS A 98 7.87 15.87 -9.74
C LYS A 98 8.41 17.15 -9.09
N LEU A 99 7.99 17.50 -7.87
CA LEU A 99 8.49 18.68 -7.15
C LEU A 99 9.99 18.57 -6.86
N VAL A 100 10.46 17.40 -6.45
CA VAL A 100 11.88 17.13 -6.18
C VAL A 100 12.70 17.18 -7.47
N VAL A 101 12.27 16.48 -8.51
CA VAL A 101 12.97 16.42 -9.81
C VAL A 101 13.05 17.81 -10.48
N THR A 102 11.98 18.61 -10.39
CA THR A 102 11.94 19.98 -10.92
C THR A 102 12.58 21.02 -10.00
N ARG A 103 13.21 20.58 -8.90
CA ARG A 103 13.90 21.44 -7.91
C ARG A 103 13.04 22.58 -7.34
N ARG A 104 11.71 22.39 -7.27
CA ARG A 104 10.79 23.32 -6.59
C ARG A 104 10.93 23.24 -5.06
N VAL A 105 11.41 22.10 -4.58
CA VAL A 105 11.79 21.81 -3.20
C VAL A 105 13.25 21.35 -3.14
N ARG A 106 13.90 21.50 -1.99
CA ARG A 106 15.30 21.11 -1.78
C ARG A 106 15.51 19.62 -1.97
N ASN A 107 14.69 18.80 -1.29
CA ASN A 107 14.67 17.34 -1.38
C ASN A 107 13.38 16.80 -0.70
N TRP A 108 13.28 15.48 -0.51
CA TRP A 108 12.16 14.83 0.19
C TRP A 108 11.98 15.27 1.65
N ASP A 109 13.01 15.82 2.29
CA ASP A 109 12.99 16.33 3.65
C ASP A 109 12.78 17.85 3.72
N ASP A 110 12.48 18.53 2.61
CA ASP A 110 12.20 19.97 2.61
C ASP A 110 11.02 20.27 3.55
N PRO A 111 11.11 21.29 4.44
CA PRO A 111 10.03 21.62 5.39
C PRO A 111 8.66 21.91 4.75
N ARG A 112 8.61 22.19 3.45
CA ARG A 112 7.36 22.40 2.69
C ARG A 112 6.73 21.10 2.19
N MET A 113 7.44 19.97 2.26
CA MET A 113 6.95 18.68 1.81
C MET A 113 6.04 18.03 2.87
N PRO A 114 4.91 17.41 2.48
CA PRO A 114 4.03 16.69 3.39
C PRO A 114 4.56 15.28 3.73
N THR A 115 5.88 15.09 3.73
CA THR A 115 6.54 13.85 4.13
C THR A 115 6.81 13.86 5.62
N ILE A 116 6.90 12.69 6.25
CA ILE A 116 7.27 12.59 7.67
C ILE A 116 8.63 13.26 7.94
N SER A 117 9.60 13.08 7.04
CA SER A 117 10.92 13.73 7.12
C SER A 117 10.83 15.26 6.98
N GLY A 118 10.02 15.77 6.05
CA GLY A 118 9.80 17.20 5.86
C GLY A 118 9.11 17.86 7.05
N LEU A 119 8.05 17.22 7.58
CA LEU A 119 7.35 17.67 8.78
C LEU A 119 8.27 17.67 10.00
N ARG A 120 9.08 16.62 10.19
CA ARG A 120 10.09 16.56 11.26
C ARG A 120 11.10 17.70 11.14
N ARG A 121 11.61 17.98 9.93
CA ARG A 121 12.53 19.11 9.69
C ARG A 121 11.86 20.47 9.90
N ARG A 122 10.56 20.57 9.67
CA ARG A 122 9.74 21.76 9.95
C ARG A 122 9.54 22.01 11.46
N GLY A 123 9.78 21.00 12.31
CA GLY A 123 9.63 21.09 13.76
C GLY A 123 8.42 20.33 14.32
N TYR A 124 7.72 19.52 13.51
CA TYR A 124 6.67 18.64 14.02
C TYR A 124 7.28 17.49 14.82
N THR A 125 6.78 17.27 16.02
CA THR A 125 7.14 16.11 16.85
C THR A 125 6.27 14.92 16.50
N ALA A 126 6.73 13.71 16.87
CA ALA A 126 5.93 12.50 16.71
C ALA A 126 4.59 12.61 17.46
N ASP A 127 4.59 13.21 18.66
CA ASP A 127 3.38 13.40 19.46
C ASP A 127 2.33 14.25 18.76
N ILE A 128 2.74 15.32 18.07
CA ILE A 128 1.81 16.17 17.31
C ILE A 128 1.19 15.37 16.16
N LEU A 129 1.98 14.57 15.45
CA LEU A 129 1.49 13.75 14.34
C LEU A 129 0.55 12.64 14.83
N ASN A 130 0.88 11.99 15.95
CA ASN A 130 0.04 10.95 16.55
C ASN A 130 -1.29 11.53 17.05
N ARG A 131 -1.26 12.69 17.73
CA ARG A 131 -2.49 13.40 18.14
C ARG A 131 -3.36 13.77 16.95
N PHE A 132 -2.74 14.31 15.89
CA PHE A 132 -3.45 14.61 14.65
C PHE A 132 -4.14 13.37 14.08
N CYS A 133 -3.47 12.21 14.01
CA CYS A 133 -4.12 10.97 13.56
C CYS A 133 -5.31 10.56 14.45
N LEU A 134 -5.17 10.68 15.78
CA LEU A 134 -6.24 10.35 16.74
C LEU A 134 -7.46 11.28 16.61
N ASP A 135 -7.23 12.56 16.32
CA ASP A 135 -8.30 13.56 16.21
C ASP A 135 -9.15 13.38 14.93
N ILE A 136 -8.61 12.74 13.89
CA ILE A 136 -9.27 12.60 12.58
C ILE A 136 -10.06 11.30 12.47
N GLY A 137 -9.69 10.25 13.21
CA GLY A 137 -10.36 8.95 13.22
C GLY A 137 -9.41 7.76 13.12
#